data_AF-A0A348XMD8-F1
#
_entry.id   AF-A0A348XMD8-F1
#
_cell.length_a   1.000
_cell.length_b   1.000
_cell.length_c   1.000
_cell.angle_alpha   90.00
_cell.angle_beta   90.00
_cell.angle_gamma   90.00
#
_symmetry.space_group_name_H-M   'P 1'
#
loop_
_entity.id
_entity.type
_entity.pdbx_description
1 polymer ?
#
loop_
_entity_poly.entity_id
_entity_poly.type
_entity_poly.pdbx_seq_one_letter_code
_entity_poly.pdbx_strand_id
1 'polypeptide(L)'
;MYNDRLPVPSAFDAFPAYAGKRGLGIYRRLVEVTAHTLSLLKTGGAGMSCKVYVDGALLAIHIGTYTPFEVAVPASAGGRRELVVVTDNRYDFERCPLHEDFFDFYNYGGIIRQVWLEELPANPVANVHVTTDCISTGTIQVRVAFRGEPVPFRHALDEGEMLDAPGPEFTAVKL
;
A
#
# COMPACT_ATOMS: atom_id res chain seq x y z
N MET A 1 2.88 -1.44 25.95
CA MET A 1 3.17 -2.86 26.19
C MET A 1 2.70 -3.63 24.96
N TYR A 2 3.59 -4.36 24.29
CA TYR A 2 3.27 -5.22 23.14
C TYR A 2 3.34 -6.66 23.63
N ASN A 3 2.18 -7.24 23.96
CA ASN A 3 2.11 -8.44 24.79
C ASN A 3 1.69 -9.70 24.00
N ASP A 4 1.52 -9.58 22.70
CA ASP A 4 1.11 -10.67 21.82
C ASP A 4 1.77 -10.56 20.45
N ARG A 5 1.72 -11.64 19.67
CA ARG A 5 2.22 -11.73 18.30
C ARG A 5 1.11 -12.24 17.40
N LEU A 6 0.61 -11.35 16.55
CA LEU A 6 -0.36 -11.68 15.52
C LEU A 6 0.33 -11.75 14.15
N PRO A 7 -0.03 -12.72 13.29
CA PRO A 7 0.39 -12.70 11.90
C PRO A 7 -0.18 -11.46 11.20
N VAL A 8 0.54 -10.95 10.21
CA VAL A 8 0.03 -9.97 9.24
C VAL A 8 0.13 -10.62 7.87
N PRO A 9 -0.97 -10.75 7.11
CA PRO A 9 -2.31 -10.21 7.40
C PRO A 9 -3.10 -11.00 8.45
N SER A 10 -3.86 -10.30 9.30
CA SER A 10 -4.93 -10.90 10.11
C SER A 10 -5.85 -9.85 10.75
N ALA A 11 -7.07 -10.29 11.10
CA ALA A 11 -8.00 -9.53 11.93
C ALA A 11 -7.77 -9.86 13.40
N PHE A 12 -7.40 -8.88 14.25
CA PHE A 12 -7.09 -9.17 15.65
C PHE A 12 -8.32 -9.69 16.40
N ASP A 13 -9.49 -9.15 16.09
CA ASP A 13 -10.79 -9.46 16.69
C ASP A 13 -11.40 -10.78 16.22
N ALA A 14 -10.70 -11.51 15.34
CA ALA A 14 -10.99 -12.90 15.00
C ALA A 14 -10.22 -13.91 15.87
N PHE A 15 -9.20 -13.49 16.63
CA PHE A 15 -8.45 -14.39 17.51
C PHE A 15 -9.22 -14.64 18.81
N PRO A 16 -9.17 -15.86 19.38
CA PRO A 16 -9.95 -16.21 20.59
C PRO A 16 -9.78 -15.24 21.76
N ALA A 17 -8.57 -14.69 21.98
CA ALA A 17 -8.30 -13.74 23.07
C ALA A 17 -8.99 -12.36 22.90
N TYR A 18 -9.38 -12.03 21.67
CA TYR A 18 -9.94 -10.73 21.30
C TYR A 18 -11.25 -10.83 20.53
N ALA A 19 -11.87 -12.02 20.50
CA ALA A 19 -13.08 -12.30 19.75
C ALA A 19 -14.14 -11.21 19.97
N GLY A 20 -14.54 -10.54 18.88
CA GLY A 20 -15.59 -9.52 18.88
C GLY A 20 -15.21 -8.17 19.50
N LYS A 21 -13.97 -7.98 19.99
CA LYS A 21 -13.56 -6.74 20.65
C LYS A 21 -13.47 -5.59 19.65
N ARG A 22 -14.05 -4.45 20.04
CA ARG A 22 -13.94 -3.17 19.33
C ARG A 22 -12.97 -2.25 20.06
N GLY A 23 -12.03 -1.65 19.36
CA GLY A 23 -10.98 -0.81 19.95
C GLY A 23 -9.77 -0.66 19.05
N LEU A 24 -8.63 -0.37 19.68
CA LEU A 24 -7.37 -0.15 18.99
C LEU A 24 -6.54 -1.44 18.93
N GLY A 25 -6.08 -1.79 17.73
CA GLY A 25 -4.98 -2.73 17.50
C GLY A 25 -3.70 -1.95 17.23
N ILE A 26 -2.65 -2.17 18.02
CA ILE A 26 -1.36 -1.49 17.86
C ILE A 26 -0.32 -2.53 17.44
N TYR A 27 0.05 -2.50 16.17
CA TYR A 27 1.05 -3.38 15.57
C TYR A 27 2.40 -2.68 15.54
N ARG A 28 3.47 -3.41 15.85
CA ARG A 28 4.84 -2.90 15.81
C ARG A 28 5.76 -3.88 15.10
N ARG A 29 6.64 -3.35 14.25
CA ARG A 29 7.73 -4.11 13.64
C ARG A 29 8.97 -3.23 13.54
N LEU A 30 10.13 -3.82 13.86
CA LEU A 30 11.41 -3.23 13.48
C LEU A 30 11.75 -3.75 12.07
N VAL A 31 12.02 -2.83 11.16
CA VAL A 31 12.35 -3.12 9.76
C VAL A 31 13.77 -2.65 9.46
N GLU A 32 14.43 -3.36 8.56
CA GLU A 32 15.74 -2.97 8.04
C GLU A 32 15.52 -2.24 6.71
N VAL A 33 16.27 -1.16 6.52
CA VAL A 33 16.28 -0.33 5.31
C VAL A 33 17.70 0.07 4.98
N THR A 34 17.96 0.40 3.72
CA THR A 34 19.20 1.01 3.29
C THR A 34 19.26 2.45 3.81
N ALA A 35 20.37 2.81 4.45
CA ALA A 35 20.57 4.18 4.92
C ALA A 35 20.49 5.17 3.75
N HIS A 36 19.90 6.34 3.99
CA HIS A 36 19.69 7.42 3.03
C HIS A 36 18.77 7.06 1.84
N THR A 37 18.05 5.94 1.89
CA THR A 37 17.09 5.54 0.86
C THR A 37 15.66 5.88 1.28
N LEU A 38 14.90 6.50 0.39
CA LEU A 38 13.46 6.69 0.56
C LEU A 38 12.76 5.34 0.41
N SER A 39 11.83 5.02 1.29
CA SER A 39 11.00 3.82 1.15
C SER A 39 9.53 4.19 1.02
N LEU A 40 8.74 3.24 0.52
CA LEU A 40 7.30 3.33 0.41
C LEU A 40 6.69 2.16 1.17
N LEU A 41 5.96 2.47 2.23
CA LEU A 41 5.14 1.49 2.91
C LEU A 41 3.83 1.36 2.13
N LYS A 42 3.53 0.16 1.63
CA LYS A 42 2.26 -0.16 0.99
C LYS A 42 1.49 -1.12 1.88
N THR A 43 0.19 -0.91 1.98
CA THR A 43 -0.71 -1.85 2.64
C THR A 43 -1.95 -2.04 1.81
N GLY A 44 -2.37 -3.29 1.67
CA GLY A 44 -3.58 -3.61 0.92
C GLY A 44 -4.88 -3.29 1.65
N GLY A 45 -4.82 -2.94 2.94
CA GLY A 45 -6.00 -2.71 3.78
C GLY A 45 -5.71 -2.86 5.27
N ALA A 46 -6.01 -1.81 6.03
CA ALA A 46 -5.91 -1.78 7.48
C ALA A 46 -6.96 -0.82 8.04
N GLY A 47 -7.74 -1.23 9.05
CA GLY A 47 -8.89 -0.41 9.41
C GLY A 47 -9.68 -0.85 10.64
N MET A 48 -10.83 -0.20 10.87
CA MET A 48 -11.58 0.68 9.93
C MET A 48 -10.99 2.07 9.69
N SER A 49 -10.28 2.61 10.69
CA SER A 49 -9.33 3.70 10.47
C SER A 49 -7.93 3.25 10.89
N CYS A 50 -6.91 3.86 10.31
CA CYS A 50 -5.53 3.46 10.49
C CYS A 50 -4.63 4.69 10.63
N LYS A 51 -3.63 4.63 11.52
CA LYS A 51 -2.54 5.60 11.64
C LYS A 51 -1.21 4.88 11.50
N VAL A 52 -0.32 5.44 10.69
CA VAL A 52 1.02 4.89 10.45
C VAL A 52 2.05 5.83 11.06
N TYR A 53 2.89 5.27 11.92
CA TYR A 53 4.02 5.95 12.53
C TYR A 53 5.32 5.27 12.14
N VAL A 54 6.36 6.07 11.89
CA VAL A 54 7.73 5.60 11.73
C VAL A 54 8.63 6.36 12.68
N ASP A 55 9.41 5.64 13.49
CA ASP A 55 10.28 6.19 14.54
C ASP A 55 9.55 7.19 15.47
N GLY A 56 8.28 6.89 15.77
CA GLY A 56 7.41 7.73 16.58
C GLY A 56 6.74 8.90 15.85
N ALA A 57 7.13 9.23 14.61
CA ALA A 57 6.51 10.29 13.83
C ALA A 57 5.28 9.77 13.06
N LEU A 58 4.13 10.46 13.19
CA LEU A 58 2.92 10.16 12.41
C LEU A 58 3.13 10.56 10.95
N LEU A 59 3.05 9.60 10.03
CA LEU A 59 3.25 9.84 8.60
C LEU A 59 1.95 9.83 7.81
N ALA A 60 0.95 9.05 8.22
CA ALA A 60 -0.32 8.97 7.51
C ALA A 60 -1.48 8.58 8.40
N ILE A 61 -2.67 8.99 7.96
CA ILE A 61 -3.97 8.52 8.44
C ILE A 61 -4.73 7.98 7.23
N HIS A 62 -5.31 6.79 7.36
CA HIS A 62 -6.15 6.18 6.33
C HIS A 62 -7.51 5.78 6.90
N ILE A 63 -8.54 5.88 6.08
CA ILE A 63 -9.92 5.53 6.42
C ILE A 63 -10.40 4.54 5.35
N GLY A 64 -10.88 3.38 5.78
CA GLY A 64 -11.32 2.28 4.91
C GLY A 64 -10.46 1.03 5.08
N THR A 65 -11.10 -0.09 5.45
CA THR A 65 -10.38 -1.36 5.68
C THR A 65 -9.99 -2.07 4.37
N TYR A 66 -10.71 -1.80 3.29
CA TYR A 66 -10.68 -2.62 2.06
C TYR A 66 -10.06 -1.91 0.85
N THR A 67 -9.45 -0.74 1.06
CA THR A 67 -8.74 0.01 0.04
C THR A 67 -7.24 0.04 0.34
N PRO A 68 -6.38 -0.17 -0.68
CA PRO A 68 -4.95 -0.04 -0.48
C PRO A 68 -4.56 1.42 -0.24
N PHE A 69 -3.46 1.64 0.46
CA PHE A 69 -2.83 2.94 0.57
C PHE A 69 -1.32 2.83 0.69
N GLU A 70 -0.65 3.95 0.39
CA GLU A 70 0.79 4.07 0.40
C GLU A 70 1.22 5.22 1.29
N VAL A 71 2.35 5.05 1.98
CA VAL A 71 2.93 6.04 2.88
C VAL A 71 4.41 6.18 2.56
N ALA A 72 4.84 7.39 2.19
CA ALA A 72 6.26 7.67 2.01
C ALA A 72 6.95 7.59 3.38
N VAL A 73 7.99 6.76 3.46
CA VAL A 73 8.86 6.62 4.63
C VAL A 73 10.15 7.38 4.32
N PRO A 74 10.38 8.56 4.95
CA PRO A 74 11.56 9.37 4.67
C PRO A 74 12.86 8.60 4.89
N ALA A 75 13.86 8.93 4.08
CA ALA A 75 15.21 8.43 4.25
C ALA A 75 15.75 8.74 5.66
N SER A 76 16.56 7.83 6.20
CA SER A 76 17.22 8.00 7.50
C SER A 76 18.68 7.56 7.41
N ALA A 77 19.54 8.15 8.22
CA ALA A 77 20.93 7.70 8.35
C ALA A 77 21.03 6.31 9.01
N GLY A 78 20.00 5.89 9.76
CA GLY A 78 19.94 4.59 10.40
C GLY A 78 19.33 3.53 9.48
N GLY A 79 19.95 2.34 9.43
CA GLY A 79 19.45 1.20 8.66
C GLY A 79 18.36 0.37 9.36
N ARG A 80 17.89 0.79 10.54
CA ARG A 80 16.81 0.12 11.29
C ARG A 80 15.77 1.15 11.70
N ARG A 81 14.51 0.89 11.35
CA ARG A 81 13.37 1.78 11.58
C ARG A 81 12.31 1.09 12.41
N GLU A 82 11.61 1.84 13.25
CA GLU A 82 10.44 1.35 13.95
C GLU A 82 9.17 1.72 13.21
N LEU A 83 8.44 0.71 12.73
CA LEU A 83 7.11 0.87 12.14
C LEU A 83 6.06 0.54 13.20
N VAL A 84 5.13 1.48 13.42
CA VAL A 84 3.93 1.27 14.24
C VAL A 84 2.69 1.57 13.41
N VAL A 85 1.76 0.63 13.36
CA VAL A 85 0.47 0.78 12.69
C VAL A 85 -0.63 0.64 13.74
N VAL A 86 -1.46 1.66 13.88
CA VAL A 86 -2.59 1.69 14.82
C VAL A 86 -3.86 1.57 14.02
N THR A 87 -4.60 0.48 14.19
CA THR A 87 -5.91 0.26 13.59
C THR A 87 -7.01 0.47 14.62
N ASP A 88 -8.13 1.06 14.23
CA ASP A 88 -9.29 1.27 15.08
C ASP A 88 -10.54 0.74 14.39
N ASN A 89 -11.14 -0.31 14.94
CA ASN A 89 -12.36 -0.93 14.41
C ASN A 89 -13.62 -0.46 15.15
N ARG A 90 -13.58 0.58 15.98
CA ARG A 90 -14.82 1.12 16.56
C ARG A 90 -15.68 1.77 15.48
N TYR A 91 -16.98 1.50 15.51
CA TYR A 91 -17.96 2.21 14.69
C TYR A 91 -17.94 3.68 15.05
N ASP A 92 -17.84 4.51 14.03
CA ASP A 92 -17.71 5.95 14.14
C ASP A 92 -18.22 6.51 12.81
N PHE A 93 -19.50 6.90 12.78
CA PHE A 93 -20.16 7.33 11.54
C PHE A 93 -19.60 8.65 11.00
N GLU A 94 -19.09 9.52 11.88
CA GLU A 94 -18.46 10.78 11.45
C GLU A 94 -17.11 10.53 10.78
N ARG A 95 -16.33 9.56 11.28
CA ARG A 95 -15.01 9.22 10.75
C ARG A 95 -15.03 8.19 9.63
N CYS A 96 -15.91 7.19 9.70
CA CYS A 96 -15.95 6.00 8.86
C CYS A 96 -17.40 5.71 8.40
N PRO A 97 -18.06 6.59 7.63
CA PRO A 97 -19.48 6.50 7.30
C PRO A 97 -19.86 5.28 6.43
N LEU A 98 -18.87 4.55 5.90
CA LEU A 98 -19.08 3.37 5.05
C LEU A 98 -19.05 2.05 5.82
N HIS A 99 -18.92 2.08 7.15
CA HIS A 99 -18.85 0.89 7.99
C HIS A 99 -19.85 0.98 9.14
N GLU A 100 -20.97 0.28 9.00
CA GLU A 100 -22.10 0.33 9.93
C GLU A 100 -22.24 -0.97 10.73
N ASP A 101 -22.88 -0.88 11.89
CA ASP A 101 -23.10 -2.01 12.80
C ASP A 101 -24.31 -2.87 12.41
N PHE A 102 -25.20 -2.35 11.57
CA PHE A 102 -26.38 -3.05 11.06
C PHE A 102 -26.15 -3.78 9.73
N PHE A 103 -24.91 -3.81 9.21
CA PHE A 103 -24.58 -4.63 8.05
C PHE A 103 -24.64 -6.13 8.39
N ASP A 104 -25.01 -6.95 7.40
CA ASP A 104 -25.14 -8.41 7.53
C ASP A 104 -23.79 -9.15 7.47
N PHE A 105 -22.68 -8.40 7.62
CA PHE A 105 -21.32 -8.92 7.71
C PHE A 105 -20.55 -8.24 8.85
N TYR A 106 -19.56 -8.95 9.38
CA TYR A 106 -18.74 -8.44 10.48
C TYR A 106 -17.60 -7.57 9.95
N ASN A 107 -17.54 -6.30 10.37
CA ASN A 107 -16.47 -5.37 10.03
C ASN A 107 -15.22 -5.63 10.87
N TYR A 108 -14.38 -6.59 10.47
CA TYR A 108 -13.15 -6.94 11.19
C TYR A 108 -12.15 -5.80 11.32
N GLY A 109 -11.41 -5.81 12.43
CA GLY A 109 -10.35 -4.87 12.76
C GLY A 109 -8.95 -5.44 12.57
N GLY A 110 -8.01 -4.57 12.18
CA GLY A 110 -6.59 -4.95 12.07
C GLY A 110 -6.01 -4.70 10.68
N ILE A 111 -4.85 -5.32 10.44
CA ILE A 111 -4.15 -5.27 9.15
C ILE A 111 -4.54 -6.54 8.38
N ILE A 112 -5.63 -6.47 7.63
CA ILE A 112 -6.28 -7.65 7.03
C ILE A 112 -5.78 -7.98 5.61
N ARG A 113 -4.81 -7.22 5.09
CA ARG A 113 -4.14 -7.45 3.81
C ARG A 113 -2.62 -7.32 3.97
N GLN A 114 -1.90 -7.70 2.91
CA GLN A 114 -0.44 -7.67 2.89
C GLN A 114 0.11 -6.26 3.12
N VAL A 115 1.31 -6.21 3.71
CA VAL A 115 2.10 -4.99 3.92
C VAL A 115 3.46 -5.19 3.28
N TRP A 116 3.89 -4.22 2.50
CA TRP A 116 5.19 -4.19 1.84
C TRP A 116 5.93 -2.93 2.24
N LEU A 117 7.25 -3.03 2.34
CA LEU A 117 8.14 -1.88 2.40
C LEU A 117 9.06 -1.97 1.21
N GLU A 118 8.91 -1.04 0.28
CA GLU A 118 9.68 -0.98 -0.96
C GLU A 118 10.67 0.17 -0.88
N GLU A 119 11.95 -0.12 -1.10
CA GLU A 119 12.96 0.93 -1.27
C GLU A 119 12.86 1.50 -2.68
N LEU A 120 12.76 2.82 -2.78
CA LEU A 120 12.53 3.49 -4.05
C LEU A 120 13.87 3.95 -4.67
N PRO A 121 14.08 3.76 -5.99
CA PRO A 121 15.13 4.45 -6.70
C PRO A 121 14.87 5.97 -6.74
N ALA A 122 15.85 6.75 -7.19
CA ALA A 122 15.75 8.21 -7.25
C ALA A 122 14.55 8.72 -8.07
N ASN A 123 14.17 8.02 -9.15
CA ASN A 123 12.97 8.35 -9.93
C ASN A 123 12.14 7.08 -10.21
N PRO A 124 11.21 6.72 -9.31
CA PRO A 124 10.42 5.50 -9.43
C PRO A 124 9.21 5.69 -10.36
N VAL A 125 8.85 4.65 -11.08
CA VAL A 125 7.56 4.54 -11.75
C VAL A 125 6.47 4.48 -10.68
N ALA A 126 5.48 5.38 -10.78
CA ALA A 126 4.33 5.45 -9.89
C ALA A 126 3.23 4.48 -10.33
N ASN A 127 2.95 4.42 -11.63
CA ASN A 127 1.89 3.60 -12.19
C ASN A 127 2.13 3.33 -13.69
N VAL A 128 1.64 2.18 -14.16
CA VAL A 128 1.51 1.91 -15.60
C VAL A 128 0.06 1.55 -15.85
N HIS A 129 -0.60 2.34 -16.71
CA HIS A 129 -1.96 2.08 -17.16
C HIS A 129 -1.89 1.58 -18.59
N VAL A 130 -2.40 0.37 -18.82
CA VAL A 130 -2.51 -0.22 -20.16
C VAL A 130 -3.98 -0.41 -20.50
N THR A 131 -4.41 0.15 -21.61
CA THR A 131 -5.76 -0.06 -22.15
C THR A 131 -5.69 -0.69 -23.53
N THR A 132 -6.56 -1.66 -23.79
CA THR A 132 -6.73 -2.19 -25.14
C THR A 132 -7.30 -1.11 -26.05
N ASP A 133 -6.63 -0.87 -27.18
CA ASP A 133 -7.09 0.06 -28.21
C ASP A 133 -7.89 -0.71 -29.28
N CYS A 134 -7.28 -1.75 -29.86
CA CYS A 134 -7.90 -2.57 -30.88
C CYS A 134 -7.52 -4.04 -30.72
N ILE A 135 -8.52 -4.89 -30.51
CA ILE A 135 -8.32 -6.33 -30.31
C ILE A 135 -7.85 -7.01 -31.60
N SER A 136 -8.41 -6.64 -32.75
CA SER A 136 -8.10 -7.33 -34.02
C SER A 136 -6.67 -7.12 -34.49
N THR A 137 -6.04 -6.02 -34.11
CA THR A 137 -4.63 -5.71 -34.42
C THR A 137 -3.69 -5.95 -33.24
N GLY A 138 -4.21 -6.30 -32.06
CA GLY A 138 -3.41 -6.43 -30.84
C GLY A 138 -2.84 -5.11 -30.31
N THR A 139 -3.46 -3.98 -30.64
CA THR A 139 -2.96 -2.65 -30.27
C THR A 139 -3.40 -2.25 -28.86
N ILE A 140 -2.46 -1.70 -28.08
CA ILE A 140 -2.68 -1.16 -26.73
C ILE A 140 -2.20 0.30 -26.63
N GLN A 141 -2.86 1.07 -25.77
CA GLN A 141 -2.35 2.36 -25.29
C GLN A 141 -1.71 2.18 -23.93
N VAL A 142 -0.49 2.69 -23.78
CA VAL A 142 0.29 2.62 -22.55
C VAL A 142 0.50 4.03 -22.02
N ARG A 143 0.21 4.24 -20.74
CA ARG A 143 0.55 5.46 -19.99
C ARG A 143 1.40 5.10 -18.78
N VAL A 144 2.57 5.70 -18.67
CA VAL A 144 3.52 5.52 -17.57
C VAL A 144 3.58 6.82 -16.76
N ALA A 145 3.23 6.73 -15.49
CA ALA A 145 3.39 7.82 -14.53
C ALA A 145 4.65 7.58 -13.71
N PHE A 146 5.44 8.63 -13.51
CA PHE A 146 6.59 8.66 -12.62
C PHE A 146 6.23 9.45 -11.35
N ARG A 147 6.92 9.19 -10.24
CA ARG A 147 6.77 10.02 -9.03
C ARG A 147 7.56 11.33 -9.12
N GLY A 148 8.62 11.35 -9.93
CA GLY A 148 9.32 12.56 -10.35
C GLY A 148 9.01 12.91 -11.81
N GLU A 149 9.91 13.66 -12.44
CA GLU A 149 9.79 14.00 -13.86
C GLU A 149 9.89 12.76 -14.76
N PRO A 150 9.15 12.71 -15.89
CA PRO A 150 9.33 11.67 -16.89
C PRO A 150 10.79 11.59 -17.36
N VAL A 151 11.34 10.38 -17.41
CA VAL A 151 12.69 10.10 -17.92
C VAL A 151 12.61 9.17 -19.11
N PRO A 152 13.61 9.15 -20.01
CA PRO A 152 13.70 8.12 -21.04
C PRO A 152 13.65 6.71 -20.42
N PHE A 153 12.83 5.84 -20.98
CA PHE A 153 12.66 4.47 -20.52
C PHE A 153 12.46 3.52 -21.70
N ARG A 154 12.65 2.24 -21.42
CA ARG A 154 12.44 1.17 -22.39
C ARG A 154 11.27 0.30 -21.96
N HIS A 155 10.59 -0.32 -22.91
CA HIS A 155 9.48 -1.24 -22.69
C HIS A 155 9.65 -2.51 -23.53
N ALA A 156 9.03 -3.60 -23.09
CA ALA A 156 8.87 -4.83 -23.86
C ALA A 156 7.50 -5.42 -23.54
N LEU A 157 6.90 -6.10 -24.51
CA LEU A 157 5.66 -6.85 -24.34
C LEU A 157 5.97 -8.34 -24.44
N ASP A 158 5.46 -9.13 -23.50
CA ASP A 158 5.57 -10.60 -23.47
C ASP A 158 6.98 -11.15 -23.78
N GLU A 159 7.99 -10.68 -23.05
CA GLU A 159 9.40 -11.08 -23.25
C GLU A 159 9.99 -10.73 -24.64
N GLY A 160 9.30 -9.87 -25.40
CA GLY A 160 9.77 -9.36 -26.68
C GLY A 160 10.98 -8.44 -26.57
N GLU A 161 11.37 -7.86 -27.71
CA GLU A 161 12.50 -6.93 -27.77
C GLU A 161 12.25 -5.70 -26.88
N MET A 162 13.31 -5.28 -26.15
CA MET A 162 13.28 -4.04 -25.39
C MET A 162 13.42 -2.83 -26.31
N LEU A 163 12.37 -2.04 -26.45
CA LEU A 163 12.28 -0.86 -27.30
C LEU A 163 12.33 0.43 -26.49
N ASP A 164 12.93 1.49 -27.05
CA ASP A 164 12.83 2.83 -26.47
C ASP A 164 11.39 3.35 -26.57
N ALA A 165 10.85 3.86 -25.46
CA ALA A 165 9.52 4.47 -25.46
C ALA A 165 9.60 5.89 -26.05
N PRO A 166 8.67 6.28 -26.94
CA PRO A 166 8.68 7.62 -27.55
C PRO A 166 8.23 8.71 -26.56
N GLY A 167 7.67 8.33 -25.42
CA GLY A 167 7.21 9.23 -24.36
C GLY A 167 6.46 8.47 -23.25
N PRO A 168 5.95 9.18 -22.22
CA PRO A 168 5.18 8.56 -21.13
C PRO A 168 3.81 8.05 -21.58
N GLU A 169 3.29 8.52 -22.73
CA GLU A 169 2.10 7.98 -23.37
C GLU A 169 2.43 7.53 -24.78
N PHE A 170 2.12 6.28 -25.12
CA PHE A 170 2.42 5.73 -26.43
C PHE A 170 1.54 4.53 -26.79
N THR A 171 1.45 4.26 -28.09
CA THR A 171 0.78 3.09 -28.62
C THR A 171 1.79 1.98 -28.84
N ALA A 172 1.45 0.75 -28.44
CA ALA A 172 2.25 -0.43 -28.70
C ALA A 172 1.39 -1.54 -29.32
N VAL A 173 2.02 -2.45 -30.04
CA VAL A 173 1.36 -3.60 -30.66
C VAL A 173 1.91 -4.86 -30.01
N LYS A 174 1.03 -5.67 -29.44
CA LYS A 174 1.35 -7.04 -29.03
C LYS A 174 1.36 -7.90 -30.29
N LEU A 175 2.55 -8.30 -30.73
CA LEU A 175 2.74 -9.25 -31.83
C LEU A 175 2.16 -10.62 -31.48
#